data_AF-A0FDP1-F1
#
_entry.id   AF-A0FDP1-F1
#
_cell.length_a   1.000
_cell.length_b   1.000
_cell.length_c   1.000
_cell.angle_alpha   90.00
_cell.angle_beta   90.00
_cell.angle_gamma   90.00
#
_symmetry.space_group_name_H-M   'P 1'
#
loop_
_entity.id
_entity.type
_entity.pdbx_description
1 polymer ?
#
loop_
_entity_poly.entity_id
_entity_poly.type
_entity_poly.pdbx_seq_one_letter_code
_entity_poly.pdbx_strand_id
1 'polypeptide(L)' 'ARVVGDVIGKYHPHGDSAVYDTIVRMAQPFSLRYMLVDGQ' A
#
# COMPACT_ATOMS: atom_id res chain seq x y z
N ALA A 1 8.52 -0.23 -3.35
CA ALA A 1 9.46 -0.52 -2.24
C ALA A 1 9.65 0.68 -1.29
N ARG A 2 10.04 1.88 -1.77
CA ARG A 2 10.34 3.03 -0.90
C ARG A 2 9.19 3.47 0.02
N VAL A 3 7.97 3.58 -0.51
CA VAL A 3 6.77 3.98 0.26
C VAL A 3 6.48 3.00 1.40
N VAL A 4 6.62 1.70 1.16
CA VAL A 4 6.41 0.65 2.17
C VAL A 4 7.40 0.82 3.32
N GLY A 5 8.69 1.01 3.02
CA GLY A 5 9.72 1.24 4.04
C GLY A 5 9.49 2.49 4.87
N ASP A 6 9.08 3.60 4.24
CA ASP A 6 8.74 4.84 4.92
C ASP A 6 7.57 4.68 5.90
N VAL A 7 6.53 3.93 5.51
CA VAL A 7 5.36 3.66 6.37
C VAL A 7 5.73 2.79 7.56
N ILE A 8 6.52 1.73 7.35
CA ILE A 8 6.95 0.85 8.44
C ILE A 8 7.84 1.59 9.43
N GLY A 9 8.79 2.39 8.92
CA GLY A 9 9.74 3.12 9.76
C GLY A 9 9.11 4.26 10.57
N LYS A 10 7.96 4.80 10.14
CA LYS A 10 7.36 6.00 10.77
C LYS A 10 6.02 5.76 11.44
N TYR A 11 5.20 4.83 10.95
CA TYR A 11 3.78 4.75 11.33
C TYR A 11 3.28 3.34 11.66
N HIS A 12 3.87 2.29 11.08
CA HIS A 12 3.32 0.93 11.21
C HIS A 12 4.44 -0.12 11.39
N PRO A 13 4.97 -0.31 12.62
CA PRO A 13 6.16 -1.13 12.89
C PRO A 13 5.84 -2.63 12.93
N HIS A 14 5.21 -3.14 11.88
CA HIS A 14 4.86 -4.54 11.66
C HIS A 14 5.40 -5.03 10.32
N GLY A 15 5.09 -6.29 9.97
CA GLY A 15 5.54 -6.90 8.72
C GLY A 15 5.14 -6.08 7.49
N ASP A 16 6.04 -6.07 6.50
CA ASP A 16 5.89 -5.28 5.28
C ASP A 16 4.74 -5.72 4.38
N SER A 17 4.38 -6.99 4.44
CA SER A 17 3.32 -7.59 3.63
C SER A 17 1.98 -6.88 3.83
N ALA A 18 1.63 -6.52 5.07
CA ALA A 18 0.36 -5.82 5.35
C ALA A 18 0.28 -4.45 4.64
N VAL A 19 1.39 -3.71 4.63
CA VAL A 19 1.47 -2.40 3.97
C VAL A 19 1.48 -2.58 2.45
N TYR A 20 2.27 -3.53 1.94
CA TYR A 20 2.37 -3.81 0.52
C TYR A 20 1.02 -4.25 -0.08
N ASP A 21 0.37 -5.25 0.53
CA ASP A 21 -0.91 -5.78 0.07
C ASP A 21 -2.00 -4.71 0.07
N THR A 22 -1.99 -3.81 1.06
CA THR A 22 -2.92 -2.68 1.12
C THR A 22 -2.70 -1.72 -0.04
N ILE A 23 -1.44 -1.36 -0.34
CA ILE A 23 -1.12 -0.48 -1.48
C ILE A 23 -1.55 -1.12 -2.79
N VAL A 24 -1.24 -2.40 -3.00
CA VAL A 24 -1.66 -3.15 -4.19
C VAL A 24 -3.17 -3.15 -4.31
N ARG A 25 -3.91 -3.41 -3.22
CA ARG A 25 -5.37 -3.39 -3.22
C ARG A 25 -5.94 -2.02 -3.58
N MET A 26 -5.32 -0.93 -3.10
CA MET A 26 -5.77 0.44 -3.39
C MET A 26 -5.47 0.89 -4.83
N ALA A 27 -4.57 0.19 -5.52
CA ALA A 27 -4.23 0.41 -6.92
C ALA A 27 -5.02 -0.46 -7.91
N GLN A 28 -5.86 -1.37 -7.42
CA GLN A 28 -6.64 -2.28 -8.27
C GLN A 28 -7.98 -1.64 -8.70
N PRO A 29 -8.24 -1.46 -10.01
CA PRO A 29 -9.47 -0.80 -10.50
C PRO A 29 -10.74 -1.62 -10.24
N PHE A 30 -10.61 -2.91 -9.93
CA PHE A 30 -11.72 -3.79 -9.57
C PHE A 30 -11.95 -3.92 -8.06
N SER A 31 -11.01 -3.46 -7.22
CA SER A 31 -11.08 -3.63 -5.76
C SER A 31 -11.79 -2.47 -5.07
N LEU A 32 -11.65 -1.27 -5.61
CA LEU A 32 -12.28 -0.05 -5.07
C LEU A 32 -13.08 0.64 -6.16
N ARG A 33 -14.20 1.26 -5.76
CA ARG A 33 -15.00 2.08 -6.68
C ARG A 33 -14.22 3.27 -7.23
N TYR A 34 -13.36 3.84 -6.39
CA TYR A 34 -12.45 4.92 -6.72
C TYR A 34 -11.06 4.51 -6.25
N MET A 35 -10.12 4.39 -7.18
CA MET A 35 -8.73 4.10 -6.84
C MET A 35 -8.12 5.25 -6.04
N LEU A 36 -7.33 4.90 -5.03
CA LEU A 36 -6.66 5.86 -4.15
C LEU A 36 -5.15 5.89 -4.35
N VAL A 37 -4.62 4.87 -5.04
CA VAL A 37 -3.22 4.77 -5.43
C VAL A 37 -3.18 4.52 -6.93
N ASP A 38 -2.28 5.19 -7.64
CA ASP A 38 -1.95 4.87 -9.01
C ASP A 38 -0.73 3.93 -9.03
N GLY A 39 -0.86 2.80 -9.69
CA GLY A 39 0.18 1.77 -9.79
C GLY A 39 0.89 1.86 -11.13
N GLN A 40 2.22 1.82 -11.12
CA GLN A 40 3.06 1.73 -12.32
C GLN A 40 3.68 0.34 -12.45
#